data_AF-A0A929EPC6-F1
#
_entry.id   AF-A0A929EPC6-F1
#
_cell.length_a   1.000
_cell.length_b   1.000
_cell.length_c   1.000
_cell.angle_alpha   90.00
_cell.angle_beta   90.00
_cell.angle_gamma   90.00
#
_symmetry.space_group_name_H-M   'P 1'
#
loop_
_entity.id
_entity.type
_entity.pdbx_description
1 polymer ?
#
loop_
_entity_poly.entity_id
_entity_poly.type
_entity_poly.pdbx_seq_one_letter_code
_entity_poly.pdbx_strand_id
1 'polypeptide(L)'
;MIDPNEKGLPAVDAEDKNASEHVKMSRRLFLGGSTAMVGAVGAIGAGIGSVLSTPALADDHKGSSHHTVGLGELDEYYGFWSGGHSGEVRIIGVPSMRELMRIPVFNIDSATGYGLTNESKEVLNHSTHLAGDSHHPHMSMTDGHYDGKYVFINDKANSRVARIRCDIMKTDKICDVPNVQTIHGLRVQKVP
;
A
#
# COMPACT_ATOMS: atom_id res chain seq x y z
N MET A 1 -4.19 13.75 20.31
CA MET A 1 -3.91 14.15 18.91
C MET A 1 -3.55 15.62 18.99
N ILE A 2 -2.30 15.97 18.69
CA ILE A 2 -1.80 17.35 18.85
C ILE A 2 -2.37 18.21 17.71
N ASP A 3 -3.00 19.35 18.04
CA ASP A 3 -3.55 20.28 17.05
C ASP A 3 -2.39 21.06 16.39
N PRO A 4 -2.22 20.98 15.06
CA PRO A 4 -1.16 21.70 14.35
C PRO A 4 -1.31 23.24 14.41
N ASN A 5 -2.43 23.76 14.91
CA ASN A 5 -2.67 25.20 15.06
C ASN A 5 -2.52 25.69 16.52
N GLU A 6 -2.21 24.83 17.48
CA GLU A 6 -1.94 25.25 18.86
C GLU A 6 -0.65 26.08 18.94
N LYS A 7 -0.82 27.40 19.16
CA LYS A 7 0.30 28.34 19.35
C LYS A 7 0.95 28.26 20.75
N GLY A 8 0.53 27.30 21.57
CA GLY A 8 0.99 27.07 22.95
C GLY A 8 1.76 25.77 23.14
N LEU A 9 2.29 25.18 22.07
CA LEU A 9 3.13 23.98 22.20
C LEU A 9 4.40 24.33 23.00
N PRO A 10 4.83 23.46 23.94
CA PRO A 10 6.04 23.71 24.71
C PRO A 10 7.22 23.83 23.75
N ALA A 11 7.93 24.97 23.82
CA ALA A 11 9.17 25.14 23.09
C ALA A 11 10.14 24.05 23.52
N VAL A 12 10.65 23.27 22.57
CA VAL A 12 11.61 22.20 22.87
C VAL A 12 12.94 22.86 23.24
N ASP A 13 13.21 22.92 24.55
CA ASP A 13 14.49 23.37 25.07
C ASP A 13 15.58 22.35 24.72
N ALA A 14 16.48 22.76 23.83
CA ALA A 14 17.56 21.93 23.32
C ALA A 14 18.71 21.76 24.33
N GLU A 15 18.72 22.55 25.41
CA GLU A 15 19.68 22.46 26.50
C GLU A 15 19.14 21.64 27.69
N ASP A 16 17.91 21.12 27.58
CA ASP A 16 17.35 20.23 28.59
C ASP A 16 18.22 18.96 28.72
N LYS A 17 18.77 18.79 29.92
CA LYS A 17 19.62 17.65 30.28
C LYS A 17 18.87 16.32 30.16
N ASN A 18 17.55 16.34 30.17
CA ASN A 18 16.68 15.17 30.06
C ASN A 18 16.24 14.85 28.62
N ALA A 19 16.65 15.64 27.62
CA ALA A 19 16.28 15.37 26.22
C ALA A 19 16.98 14.10 25.68
N SER A 20 16.21 13.28 24.97
CA SER A 20 16.68 12.04 24.32
C SER A 20 17.78 12.29 23.28
N GLU A 21 18.75 11.38 23.20
CA GLU A 21 19.87 11.42 22.24
C GLU A 21 19.41 11.56 20.79
N HIS A 22 18.26 10.97 20.42
CA HIS A 22 17.69 11.09 19.08
C HIS A 22 17.30 12.54 18.73
N VAL A 23 16.84 13.32 19.71
CA VAL A 23 16.47 14.73 19.55
C VAL A 23 17.72 15.62 19.44
N LYS A 24 18.78 15.28 20.18
CA LYS A 24 20.08 15.98 20.13
C LYS A 24 20.80 15.74 18.80
N MET A 25 20.73 14.52 18.24
CA MET A 25 21.38 14.16 16.99
C MET A 25 20.74 14.76 15.73
N SER A 26 19.40 14.90 15.71
CA SER A 26 18.67 15.38 14.53
C SER A 26 19.07 16.81 14.09
N ARG A 27 19.47 17.68 15.03
CA ARG A 27 19.99 19.03 14.71
C ARG A 27 21.47 19.07 14.32
N ARG A 28 22.29 18.15 14.82
CA ARG A 28 23.74 18.14 14.56
C ARG A 28 24.06 17.81 13.11
N LEU A 29 23.24 16.97 12.47
CA LEU A 29 23.31 16.75 11.03
C LEU A 29 22.72 17.91 10.22
N PHE A 30 21.68 18.59 10.73
CA PHE A 30 20.96 19.63 9.98
C PHE A 30 21.73 20.97 9.90
N LEU A 31 22.48 21.36 10.95
CA LEU A 31 23.29 22.59 10.93
C LEU A 31 24.81 22.36 10.72
N GLY A 32 25.30 21.12 10.87
CA GLY A 32 26.74 20.81 10.82
C GLY A 32 27.24 20.21 9.50
N GLY A 33 26.36 19.88 8.55
CA GLY A 33 26.72 19.08 7.37
C GLY A 33 27.24 19.86 6.14
N SER A 34 27.20 21.19 6.13
CA SER A 34 27.34 21.96 4.87
C SER A 34 28.42 23.05 4.83
N THR A 35 29.27 23.21 5.85
CA THR A 35 30.21 24.37 5.88
C THR A 35 31.65 24.10 6.34
N ALA A 36 32.09 22.86 6.54
CA ALA A 36 33.40 22.59 7.16
C ALA A 36 34.44 21.83 6.30
N MET A 37 34.37 21.85 4.96
CA MET A 37 35.42 21.26 4.11
C MET A 37 35.64 21.98 2.76
N VAL A 38 35.68 23.31 2.71
CA VAL A 38 36.43 24.04 1.65
C VAL A 38 36.84 25.40 2.23
N GLY A 39 38.13 25.69 2.34
CA GLY A 39 38.57 27.06 2.62
C GLY A 39 39.86 27.25 3.40
N ALA A 40 40.58 26.19 3.77
CA ALA A 40 41.88 26.30 4.44
C ALA A 40 43.04 25.81 3.57
N VAL A 41 43.16 26.27 2.32
CA VAL A 41 44.42 26.26 1.55
C VAL A 41 44.42 27.42 0.54
N GLY A 42 45.41 28.30 0.62
CA GLY A 42 45.85 29.09 -0.55
C GLY A 42 45.73 30.61 -0.48
N ALA A 43 46.39 31.25 0.48
CA ALA A 43 46.95 32.58 0.22
C ALA A 43 48.25 32.39 -0.60
N ILE A 44 48.52 33.32 -1.53
CA ILE A 44 49.68 33.48 -2.44
C ILE A 44 49.44 32.95 -3.88
N GLY A 45 49.31 33.88 -4.84
CA GLY A 45 49.62 33.62 -6.25
C GLY A 45 48.57 34.11 -7.26
N ALA A 46 48.80 35.28 -7.84
CA ALA A 46 48.08 35.78 -9.01
C ALA A 46 48.33 34.90 -10.25
N GLY A 47 47.30 34.64 -11.06
CA GLY A 47 47.47 34.13 -12.42
C GLY A 47 46.35 33.23 -12.92
N ILE A 48 45.51 33.79 -13.81
CA ILE A 48 44.91 33.14 -14.99
C ILE A 48 44.47 31.67 -14.81
N GLY A 49 43.17 31.45 -14.63
CA GLY A 49 42.62 30.10 -14.78
C GLY A 49 41.37 29.76 -13.99
N SER A 50 40.52 30.72 -13.60
CA SER A 50 39.16 30.37 -13.14
C SER A 50 38.27 30.07 -14.35
N VAL A 51 38.54 28.94 -15.02
CA VAL A 51 37.50 28.23 -15.76
C VAL A 51 36.42 27.96 -14.74
N LEU A 52 35.33 28.74 -14.85
CA LEU A 52 34.06 28.54 -14.18
C LEU A 52 33.56 27.15 -14.56
N SER A 53 34.03 26.15 -13.84
CA SER A 53 33.40 24.85 -13.76
C SER A 53 32.19 25.06 -12.87
N THR A 54 31.13 25.65 -13.42
CA THR A 54 29.80 25.44 -12.86
C THR A 54 29.62 23.93 -12.81
N PRO A 55 29.40 23.30 -11.64
CA PRO A 55 28.91 21.94 -11.67
C PRO A 55 27.64 22.00 -12.51
N ALA A 56 27.64 21.30 -13.65
CA ALA A 56 26.40 21.01 -14.33
C ALA A 56 25.55 20.32 -13.26
N LEU A 57 24.59 21.04 -12.70
CA LEU A 57 23.47 20.41 -12.02
C LEU A 57 22.97 19.43 -13.06
N ALA A 58 23.12 18.14 -12.77
CA ALA A 58 22.43 17.11 -13.52
C ALA A 58 21.00 17.61 -13.64
N ASP A 59 20.56 17.84 -14.87
CA ASP A 59 19.15 18.05 -15.16
C ASP A 59 18.48 16.80 -14.59
N ASP A 60 17.84 16.97 -13.42
CA ASP A 60 17.11 15.91 -12.76
C ASP A 60 15.96 15.62 -13.70
N HIS A 61 16.22 14.69 -14.63
CA HIS A 61 15.28 14.25 -15.63
C HIS A 61 14.02 13.88 -14.85
N LYS A 62 13.03 14.79 -14.85
CA LYS A 62 11.68 14.63 -14.33
C LYS A 62 10.91 13.64 -15.22
N GLY A 63 11.46 12.46 -15.35
CA GLY A 63 10.80 11.21 -15.75
C GLY A 63 10.77 10.24 -14.58
N SER A 64 10.84 10.74 -13.33
CA SER A 64 10.65 9.93 -12.14
C SER A 64 9.22 9.40 -12.16
N SER A 65 9.06 8.12 -12.50
CA SER A 65 7.86 7.36 -12.22
C SER A 65 7.52 7.58 -10.75
N HIS A 66 6.46 8.33 -10.48
CA HIS A 66 6.09 8.78 -9.14
C HIS A 66 5.59 7.58 -8.34
N HIS A 67 6.50 6.84 -7.69
CA HIS A 67 6.18 5.63 -6.92
C HIS A 67 6.19 5.88 -5.41
N THR A 68 6.79 6.99 -4.99
CA THR A 68 6.78 7.42 -3.60
C THR A 68 5.48 8.14 -3.29
N VAL A 69 4.81 7.72 -2.22
CA VAL A 69 3.65 8.40 -1.65
C VAL A 69 4.01 8.79 -0.23
N GLY A 70 4.08 10.09 0.03
CA GLY A 70 4.50 10.68 1.30
C GLY A 70 3.51 10.43 2.44
N LEU A 71 3.91 10.83 3.65
CA LEU A 71 3.03 10.81 4.81
C LEU A 71 1.90 11.84 4.61
N GLY A 72 0.65 11.40 4.75
CA GLY A 72 -0.53 12.24 4.51
C GLY A 72 -0.98 12.32 3.05
N GLU A 73 -0.20 11.76 2.12
CA GLU A 73 -0.61 11.62 0.72
C GLU A 73 -1.38 10.31 0.50
N LEU A 74 -2.26 10.33 -0.51
CA LEU A 74 -3.07 9.17 -0.90
C LEU A 74 -2.48 8.49 -2.13
N ASP A 75 -2.67 7.18 -2.20
CA ASP A 75 -2.46 6.43 -3.43
C ASP A 75 -3.50 6.83 -4.49
N GLU A 76 -3.10 6.75 -5.77
CA GLU A 76 -3.93 7.14 -6.90
C GLU A 76 -4.92 6.03 -7.30
N TYR A 77 -4.54 4.76 -7.10
CA TYR A 77 -5.38 3.61 -7.45
C TYR A 77 -5.46 2.58 -6.33
N TYR A 78 -6.56 1.82 -6.35
CA TYR A 78 -6.71 0.59 -5.61
C TYR A 78 -6.36 -0.62 -6.49
N GLY A 79 -5.41 -1.41 -6.04
CA GLY A 79 -5.12 -2.73 -6.57
C GLY A 79 -5.86 -3.82 -5.80
N PHE A 80 -6.66 -4.64 -6.47
CA PHE A 80 -7.23 -5.86 -5.88
C PHE A 80 -6.33 -7.06 -6.22
N TRP A 81 -5.65 -7.58 -5.21
CA TRP A 81 -4.67 -8.64 -5.35
C TRP A 81 -5.23 -9.99 -4.93
N SER A 82 -4.83 -11.00 -5.69
CA SER A 82 -4.99 -12.39 -5.28
C SER A 82 -4.11 -12.66 -4.06
N GLY A 83 -4.63 -13.39 -3.07
CA GLY A 83 -3.85 -13.96 -1.97
C GLY A 83 -3.17 -15.28 -2.34
N GLY A 84 -3.46 -15.85 -3.50
CA GLY A 84 -3.00 -17.19 -3.89
C GLY A 84 -3.48 -18.23 -2.88
N HIS A 85 -2.54 -19.06 -2.45
CA HIS A 85 -2.72 -20.10 -1.44
C HIS A 85 -3.13 -19.58 -0.05
N SER A 86 -3.11 -18.26 0.21
CA SER A 86 -3.66 -17.73 1.46
C SER A 86 -5.19 -17.67 1.47
N GLY A 87 -5.84 -17.78 0.31
CA GLY A 87 -7.31 -17.81 0.21
C GLY A 87 -8.02 -16.48 0.46
N GLU A 88 -7.29 -15.37 0.64
CA GLU A 88 -7.83 -14.03 0.88
C GLU A 88 -7.74 -13.15 -0.38
N VAL A 89 -8.38 -11.97 -0.36
CA VAL A 89 -8.14 -10.90 -1.33
C VAL A 89 -7.51 -9.71 -0.62
N ARG A 90 -6.51 -9.07 -1.23
CA ARG A 90 -5.80 -7.93 -0.66
C ARG A 90 -6.11 -6.65 -1.40
N ILE A 91 -6.22 -5.55 -0.67
CA ILE A 91 -6.30 -4.20 -1.26
C ILE A 91 -4.92 -3.56 -1.13
N ILE A 92 -4.35 -3.15 -2.25
CA ILE A 92 -3.04 -2.51 -2.36
C ILE A 92 -3.23 -1.05 -2.81
N GLY A 93 -2.51 -0.12 -2.20
CA GLY A 93 -2.39 1.25 -2.70
C GLY A 93 -1.35 1.31 -3.82
N VAL A 94 -1.70 1.92 -4.95
CA VAL A 94 -0.79 2.11 -6.09
C VAL A 94 -0.63 3.62 -6.31
N PRO A 95 0.61 4.14 -6.38
CA PRO A 95 1.85 3.42 -6.67
C PRO A 95 2.74 3.09 -5.46
N SER A 96 2.30 3.35 -4.21
CA SER A 96 3.12 3.06 -3.02
C SER A 96 3.39 1.58 -2.76
N MET A 97 2.55 0.71 -3.33
CA MET A 97 2.56 -0.75 -3.15
C MET A 97 2.32 -1.22 -1.71
N ARG A 98 1.72 -0.37 -0.86
CA ARG A 98 1.36 -0.71 0.51
C ARG A 98 0.11 -1.57 0.55
N GLU A 99 0.08 -2.62 1.37
CA GLU A 99 -1.14 -3.38 1.67
C GLU A 99 -2.02 -2.56 2.62
N LEU A 100 -3.21 -2.18 2.15
CA LEU A 100 -4.16 -1.34 2.89
C LEU A 100 -5.14 -2.19 3.71
N MET A 101 -5.52 -3.37 3.20
CA MET A 101 -6.52 -4.24 3.83
C MET A 101 -6.39 -5.69 3.34
N ARG A 102 -6.78 -6.62 4.21
CA ARG A 102 -7.05 -8.03 3.87
C ARG A 102 -8.54 -8.31 3.97
N ILE A 103 -9.12 -8.88 2.93
CA ILE A 103 -10.51 -9.31 2.87
C ILE A 103 -10.52 -10.84 2.96
N PRO A 104 -11.02 -11.43 4.06
CA PRO A 104 -11.13 -12.88 4.17
C PRO A 104 -12.20 -13.42 3.22
N VAL A 105 -11.88 -14.52 2.53
CA VAL A 105 -12.77 -15.14 1.52
C VAL A 105 -12.85 -16.65 1.71
N PHE A 106 -11.74 -17.36 1.53
CA PHE A 106 -11.68 -18.83 1.59
C PHE A 106 -10.86 -19.34 2.78
N ASN A 107 -10.23 -18.44 3.51
CA ASN A 107 -9.46 -18.72 4.72
C ASN A 107 -10.29 -18.53 5.99
N ILE A 108 -9.85 -19.19 7.06
CA ILE A 108 -10.27 -18.82 8.42
C ILE A 108 -9.41 -17.64 8.86
N ASP A 109 -10.04 -16.52 9.19
CA ASP A 109 -9.34 -15.32 9.63
C ASP A 109 -9.46 -15.12 11.14
N SER A 110 -8.32 -15.22 11.82
CA SER A 110 -8.21 -15.01 13.26
C SER A 110 -8.54 -13.58 13.67
N ALA A 111 -8.22 -12.57 12.83
CA ALA A 111 -8.39 -11.18 13.20
C ALA A 111 -9.87 -10.76 13.24
N THR A 112 -10.67 -11.18 12.26
CA THR A 112 -12.10 -10.82 12.17
C THR A 112 -13.04 -11.93 12.62
N GLY A 113 -12.55 -13.14 12.84
CA GLY A 113 -13.37 -14.33 13.13
C GLY A 113 -14.09 -14.90 11.90
N TYR A 114 -13.78 -14.42 10.69
CA TYR A 114 -14.38 -14.96 9.46
C TYR A 114 -14.07 -16.46 9.33
N GLY A 115 -15.10 -17.26 9.04
CA GLY A 115 -15.06 -18.72 9.07
C GLY A 115 -15.50 -19.33 10.42
N LEU A 116 -15.58 -18.53 11.48
CA LEU A 116 -15.98 -18.97 12.82
C LEU A 116 -17.32 -18.36 13.26
N THR A 117 -17.58 -17.09 12.90
CA THR A 117 -18.85 -16.41 13.21
C THR A 117 -20.03 -17.02 12.48
N ASN A 118 -21.24 -16.89 13.03
CA ASN A 118 -22.45 -17.44 12.41
C ASN A 118 -22.72 -16.79 11.05
N GLU A 119 -22.47 -15.48 10.93
CA GLU A 119 -22.68 -14.72 9.70
C GLU A 119 -21.73 -15.17 8.58
N SER A 120 -20.46 -15.42 8.91
CA SER A 120 -19.49 -15.89 7.92
C SER A 120 -19.71 -17.35 7.53
N LYS A 121 -20.12 -18.21 8.48
CA LYS A 121 -20.52 -19.60 8.18
C LYS A 121 -21.70 -19.67 7.22
N GLU A 122 -22.66 -18.75 7.36
CA GLU A 122 -23.77 -18.64 6.43
C GLU A 122 -23.30 -18.23 5.02
N VAL A 123 -22.39 -17.25 4.91
CA VAL A 123 -21.79 -16.86 3.62
C VAL A 123 -21.00 -18.02 2.99
N LEU A 124 -20.30 -18.81 3.79
CA LEU A 124 -19.54 -19.99 3.39
C LEU A 124 -20.42 -21.22 3.09
N ASN A 125 -21.75 -21.07 3.18
CA ASN A 125 -22.72 -22.17 3.01
C ASN A 125 -22.40 -23.39 3.92
N HIS A 126 -21.96 -23.12 5.15
CA HIS A 126 -21.54 -24.12 6.14
C HIS A 126 -20.51 -25.12 5.61
N SER A 127 -19.69 -24.70 4.64
CA SER A 127 -18.60 -25.49 4.06
C SER A 127 -17.60 -25.92 5.14
N THR A 128 -17.06 -27.14 4.99
CA THR A 128 -16.03 -27.71 5.87
C THR A 128 -14.61 -27.38 5.43
N HIS A 129 -14.43 -26.68 4.30
CA HIS A 129 -13.10 -26.29 3.81
C HIS A 129 -12.47 -25.24 4.74
N LEU A 130 -11.27 -25.54 5.22
CA LEU A 130 -10.51 -24.62 6.10
C LEU A 130 -9.57 -23.68 5.33
N ALA A 131 -9.38 -23.94 4.04
CA ALA A 131 -8.47 -23.19 3.17
C ALA A 131 -9.01 -23.14 1.74
N GLY A 132 -8.44 -22.25 0.94
CA GLY A 132 -8.66 -22.15 -0.50
C GLY A 132 -7.47 -21.53 -1.21
N ASP A 133 -7.53 -21.51 -2.53
CA ASP A 133 -6.52 -20.95 -3.42
C ASP A 133 -7.16 -19.87 -4.29
N SER A 134 -7.13 -18.64 -3.79
CA SER A 134 -7.68 -17.45 -4.46
C SER A 134 -6.84 -17.14 -5.70
N HIS A 135 -7.45 -17.00 -6.88
CA HIS A 135 -6.68 -16.91 -8.12
C HIS A 135 -6.87 -15.60 -8.90
N HIS A 136 -8.08 -15.28 -9.35
CA HIS A 136 -8.32 -14.15 -10.25
C HIS A 136 -9.38 -13.17 -9.71
N PRO A 137 -8.98 -12.09 -9.02
CA PRO A 137 -9.90 -11.02 -8.62
C PRO A 137 -10.23 -10.12 -9.82
N HIS A 138 -11.51 -9.97 -10.16
CA HIS A 138 -11.99 -9.06 -11.21
C HIS A 138 -13.18 -8.24 -10.74
N MET A 139 -13.10 -6.92 -10.92
CA MET A 139 -14.18 -6.00 -10.56
C MET A 139 -15.28 -6.01 -11.63
N SER A 140 -16.53 -5.85 -11.21
CA SER A 140 -17.70 -5.70 -12.10
C SER A 140 -17.56 -4.50 -13.03
N MET A 141 -18.19 -4.62 -14.21
CA MET A 141 -18.16 -3.59 -15.24
C MET A 141 -19.56 -3.24 -15.75
N THR A 142 -19.71 -1.99 -16.15
CA THR A 142 -20.82 -1.48 -16.95
C THR A 142 -20.24 -0.79 -18.18
N ASP A 143 -20.66 -1.23 -19.37
CA ASP A 143 -20.17 -0.70 -20.67
C ASP A 143 -18.64 -0.60 -20.78
N GLY A 144 -17.94 -1.68 -20.42
CA GLY A 144 -16.49 -1.78 -20.52
C GLY A 144 -15.70 -1.05 -19.42
N HIS A 145 -16.37 -0.38 -18.49
CA HIS A 145 -15.75 0.39 -17.41
C HIS A 145 -16.06 -0.23 -16.05
N TYR A 146 -15.11 -0.20 -15.12
CA TYR A 146 -15.36 -0.65 -13.75
C TYR A 146 -16.43 0.21 -13.08
N ASP A 147 -17.43 -0.45 -12.48
CA ASP A 147 -18.54 0.22 -11.80
C ASP A 147 -18.38 0.28 -10.28
N GLY A 148 -17.32 -0.32 -9.73
CA GLY A 148 -17.00 -0.27 -8.31
C GLY A 148 -17.96 -1.04 -7.41
N LYS A 149 -18.84 -1.90 -7.95
CA LYS A 149 -19.88 -2.57 -7.15
C LYS A 149 -19.41 -3.87 -6.49
N TYR A 150 -18.74 -4.73 -7.26
CA TYR A 150 -18.32 -6.05 -6.82
C TYR A 150 -16.92 -6.39 -7.28
N VAL A 151 -16.24 -7.26 -6.52
CA VAL A 151 -15.08 -8.03 -6.98
C VAL A 151 -15.43 -9.51 -6.94
N PHE A 152 -15.22 -10.21 -8.04
CA PHE A 152 -15.37 -11.65 -8.14
C PHE A 152 -14.01 -12.33 -8.01
N ILE A 153 -13.95 -13.43 -7.27
CA ILE A 153 -12.72 -14.19 -7.03
C ILE A 153 -13.04 -15.69 -7.02
N ASN A 154 -12.22 -16.51 -7.67
CA ASN A 154 -12.37 -17.96 -7.64
C ASN A 154 -11.45 -18.61 -6.60
N ASP A 155 -11.90 -19.77 -6.12
CA ASP A 155 -11.11 -20.75 -5.37
C ASP A 155 -10.78 -21.94 -6.28
N LYS A 156 -9.50 -22.07 -6.62
CA LYS A 156 -8.99 -23.17 -7.42
C LYS A 156 -8.94 -24.48 -6.66
N ALA A 157 -8.70 -24.46 -5.35
CA ALA A 157 -8.51 -25.67 -4.56
C ALA A 157 -9.81 -26.46 -4.42
N ASN A 158 -10.95 -25.77 -4.22
CA ASN A 158 -12.23 -26.42 -3.93
C ASN A 158 -13.36 -26.07 -4.92
N SER A 159 -13.02 -25.49 -6.08
CA SER A 159 -13.98 -25.21 -7.16
C SER A 159 -15.15 -24.29 -6.77
N ARG A 160 -14.82 -23.19 -6.09
CA ARG A 160 -15.80 -22.19 -5.64
C ARG A 160 -15.61 -20.86 -6.34
N VAL A 161 -16.66 -20.06 -6.36
CA VAL A 161 -16.59 -18.64 -6.76
C VAL A 161 -17.21 -17.80 -5.66
N ALA A 162 -16.55 -16.70 -5.33
CA ALA A 162 -17.01 -15.75 -4.33
C ALA A 162 -17.22 -14.36 -4.94
N ARG A 163 -18.10 -13.60 -4.29
CA ARG A 163 -18.34 -12.19 -4.55
C ARG A 163 -18.04 -11.37 -3.30
N ILE A 164 -17.27 -10.30 -3.50
CA ILE A 164 -16.95 -9.28 -2.51
C ILE A 164 -17.74 -8.03 -2.85
N ARG A 165 -18.41 -7.48 -1.86
CA ARG A 165 -19.08 -6.17 -1.93
C ARG A 165 -18.08 -5.05 -1.67
N CYS A 166 -17.93 -4.14 -2.63
CA CYS A 166 -16.94 -3.05 -2.52
C CYS A 166 -17.35 -1.94 -1.55
N ASP A 167 -18.64 -1.78 -1.28
CA ASP A 167 -19.13 -0.77 -0.33
C ASP A 167 -18.80 -1.08 1.13
N ILE A 168 -18.60 -2.37 1.46
CA ILE A 168 -18.22 -2.83 2.81
C ILE A 168 -16.90 -3.61 2.85
N MET A 169 -16.28 -3.86 1.69
CA MET A 169 -15.06 -4.67 1.52
C MET A 169 -15.12 -6.02 2.25
N LYS A 170 -16.24 -6.74 2.07
CA LYS A 170 -16.47 -8.09 2.63
C LYS A 170 -17.11 -9.02 1.62
N THR A 171 -16.78 -10.31 1.74
CA THR A 171 -17.41 -11.39 0.98
C THR A 171 -18.86 -11.53 1.39
N ASP A 172 -19.79 -11.47 0.43
CA ASP A 172 -21.23 -11.56 0.70
C ASP A 172 -21.87 -12.84 0.17
N LYS A 173 -21.23 -13.48 -0.83
CA LYS A 173 -21.68 -14.74 -1.43
C LYS A 173 -20.51 -15.63 -1.80
N ILE A 174 -20.67 -16.93 -1.58
CA ILE A 174 -19.83 -17.99 -2.11
C ILE A 174 -20.75 -19.09 -2.66
N CYS A 175 -20.38 -19.68 -3.79
CA CYS A 175 -21.03 -20.88 -4.29
C CYS A 175 -20.01 -21.91 -4.77
N ASP A 176 -20.33 -23.18 -4.57
CA ASP A 176 -19.67 -24.31 -5.22
C ASP A 176 -20.15 -24.42 -6.67
N VAL A 177 -19.22 -24.61 -7.60
CA VAL A 177 -19.56 -24.80 -9.01
C VAL A 177 -19.71 -26.31 -9.26
N PRO A 178 -20.91 -26.82 -9.61
CA PRO A 178 -21.12 -28.24 -9.81
C PRO A 178 -20.47 -28.72 -11.11
N ASN A 179 -20.24 -30.04 -11.20
CA ASN A 179 -19.75 -30.74 -12.40
C ASN A 179 -18.35 -30.33 -12.88
N VAL A 180 -17.60 -29.60 -12.06
CA VAL A 180 -16.24 -29.16 -12.39
C VAL A 180 -15.31 -29.38 -11.20
N GLN A 181 -14.02 -29.46 -11.51
CA GLN A 181 -12.95 -29.45 -10.53
C GLN A 181 -11.94 -28.40 -10.96
N THR A 182 -11.41 -27.66 -9.99
CA THR A 182 -10.33 -26.70 -10.20
C THR A 182 -10.73 -25.52 -11.10
N ILE A 183 -11.60 -24.64 -10.58
CA ILE A 183 -11.87 -23.34 -11.24
C ILE A 183 -10.59 -22.53 -11.26
N HIS A 184 -9.98 -22.36 -12.43
CA HIS A 184 -8.76 -21.58 -12.58
C HIS A 184 -9.07 -20.20 -13.18
N GLY A 185 -9.31 -20.11 -14.49
CA GLY A 185 -9.59 -18.86 -15.17
C GLY A 185 -10.91 -18.23 -14.71
N LEU A 186 -10.87 -16.98 -14.28
CA LEU A 186 -12.08 -16.18 -14.00
C LEU A 186 -11.87 -14.75 -14.51
N ARG A 187 -12.86 -14.25 -15.25
CA ARG A 187 -12.97 -12.87 -15.73
C ARG A 187 -14.44 -12.46 -15.75
N VAL A 188 -14.69 -11.16 -15.77
CA VAL A 188 -16.03 -10.60 -15.94
C VAL A 188 -16.30 -10.32 -17.42
N GLN A 189 -17.58 -10.39 -17.81
CA GLN A 189 -18.06 -9.79 -19.06
C GLN A 189 -17.90 -8.27 -18.98
N LYS A 190 -17.53 -7.62 -20.09
CA LYS A 190 -17.17 -6.19 -20.12
C LYS A 190 -18.28 -5.31 -20.72
N VAL A 191 -18.70 -5.67 -21.91
CA VAL A 191 -19.79 -5.10 -22.72
C VAL A 191 -20.73 -6.27 -23.05
N PRO A 192 -21.98 -6.06 -23.50
CA PRO A 192 -22.83 -7.16 -23.93
C PRO A 192 -22.08 -8.16 -24.82
#